data_AF-A0A2W4ENM0-F1
#
_entry.id   AF-A0A2W4ENM0-F1
#
_cell.length_a   1.000
_cell.length_b   1.000
_cell.length_c   1.000
_cell.angle_alpha   90.00
_cell.angle_beta   90.00
_cell.angle_gamma   90.00
#
_symmetry.space_group_name_H-M   'P 1'
#
loop_
_entity.id
_entity.type
_entity.pdbx_description
1 polymer ?
#
loop_
_entity_poly.entity_id
_entity_poly.type
_entity_poly.pdbx_seq_one_letter_code
_entity_poly.pdbx_strand_id
1 'polypeptide(L)'
;MNIAKNAFLAVLCASAVAMVGAAPAAAASSGMRPATKAEIVAHLGPNAVGTVKPNGFTYKAGSAKGYKVTNGQICIRSPEGSTRCASIVTNGTTFQMIAADGARSNF
;
A
#
# COMPACT_ATOMS: atom_id res chain seq x y z
N MET A 1 -57.68 -3.62 32.41
CA MET A 1 -57.38 -2.17 32.36
C MET A 1 -56.20 -1.88 33.27
N ASN A 2 -55.19 -1.20 32.71
CA ASN A 2 -54.02 -0.54 33.31
C ASN A 2 -52.97 -1.47 33.97
N ILE A 3 -51.91 -1.93 33.28
CA ILE A 3 -50.69 -1.20 32.82
C ILE A 3 -49.99 -0.49 34.00
N ALA A 4 -48.71 -0.63 34.34
CA ALA A 4 -47.63 -1.54 33.98
C ALA A 4 -46.39 -1.14 34.84
N LYS A 5 -45.34 -1.99 34.77
CA LYS A 5 -43.95 -1.58 34.51
C LYS A 5 -43.07 -1.01 35.65
N ASN A 6 -41.96 -1.74 35.86
CA ASN A 6 -40.56 -1.27 35.82
C ASN A 6 -39.71 -1.59 37.04
N ALA A 7 -39.21 -2.83 37.03
CA ALA A 7 -37.86 -3.13 37.48
C ALA A 7 -36.82 -2.56 36.51
N PHE A 8 -35.57 -2.58 36.99
CA PHE A 8 -34.30 -2.33 36.30
C PHE A 8 -33.72 -0.91 36.35
N LEU A 9 -32.71 -0.82 37.23
CA LEU A 9 -31.36 -0.30 36.96
C LEU A 9 -31.26 0.90 36.03
N ALA A 10 -30.78 2.02 36.57
CA ALA A 10 -29.47 2.57 36.23
C ALA A 10 -29.30 3.96 36.85
N VAL A 11 -28.04 4.40 36.87
CA VAL A 11 -27.56 5.79 37.02
C VAL A 11 -27.17 6.18 38.44
N LEU A 12 -25.85 6.25 38.65
CA LEU A 12 -25.10 7.45 39.08
C LEU A 12 -23.60 7.06 39.11
N CYS A 13 -22.83 7.24 38.03
CA CYS A 13 -22.04 8.43 37.70
C CYS A 13 -21.25 9.02 38.86
N ALA A 14 -19.93 8.76 38.91
CA ALA A 14 -18.89 9.80 38.77
C ALA A 14 -17.50 9.27 39.17
N SER A 15 -16.65 8.96 38.18
CA SER A 15 -15.20 8.99 38.34
C SER A 15 -14.57 9.48 37.03
N ALA A 16 -13.92 10.63 37.10
CA ALA A 16 -13.22 11.29 36.00
C ALA A 16 -11.93 10.54 35.64
N VAL A 17 -11.70 10.27 34.35
CA VAL A 17 -10.38 10.34 33.71
C VAL A 17 -10.58 10.76 32.26
N ALA A 18 -10.12 11.96 31.94
CA ALA A 18 -9.96 12.41 30.57
C ALA A 18 -8.86 11.57 29.90
N MET A 19 -9.23 10.75 28.93
CA MET A 19 -8.31 10.31 27.88
C MET A 19 -8.94 10.68 26.56
N VAL A 20 -8.59 11.88 26.09
CA VAL A 20 -8.61 12.24 24.68
C VAL A 20 -7.64 11.27 24.02
N GLY A 21 -8.14 10.12 23.62
CA GLY A 21 -7.42 9.22 22.74
C GLY A 21 -7.23 9.98 21.43
N ALA A 22 -6.03 10.55 21.25
CA ALA A 22 -5.55 10.92 19.94
C ALA A 22 -5.62 9.65 19.09
N ALA A 23 -6.67 9.52 18.28
CA ALA A 23 -6.64 8.63 17.16
C ALA A 23 -5.35 8.97 16.41
N PRO A 24 -4.48 8.00 16.06
CA PRO A 24 -3.46 8.30 15.09
C PRO A 24 -4.23 8.76 13.86
N ALA A 25 -4.07 10.03 13.51
CA ALA A 25 -4.43 10.50 12.19
C ALA A 25 -3.61 9.62 11.24
N ALA A 26 -4.23 8.54 10.74
CA ALA A 26 -3.84 7.97 9.48
C ALA A 26 -3.96 9.15 8.53
N ALA A 27 -2.85 9.83 8.27
CA ALA A 27 -2.77 10.87 7.30
C ALA A 27 -3.30 10.25 6.02
N ALA A 28 -4.56 10.56 5.69
CA ALA A 28 -5.14 10.26 4.41
C ALA A 28 -4.21 10.98 3.43
N SER A 29 -3.28 10.24 2.84
CA SER A 29 -2.57 10.70 1.67
C SER A 29 -3.67 10.90 0.64
N SER A 30 -4.06 12.16 0.48
CA SER A 30 -5.26 12.59 -0.23
C SER A 30 -5.29 11.94 -1.61
N GLY A 31 -6.06 10.85 -1.73
CA GLY A 31 -6.29 10.13 -2.97
C GLY A 31 -5.22 9.14 -3.45
N MET A 32 -4.15 8.85 -2.70
CA MET A 32 -3.17 7.85 -3.15
C MET A 32 -3.72 6.43 -2.97
N ARG A 33 -3.91 5.71 -4.08
CA ARG A 33 -4.32 4.31 -4.13
C ARG A 33 -3.20 3.42 -4.66
N PRO A 34 -3.26 2.09 -4.47
CA PRO A 34 -2.35 1.19 -5.18
C PRO A 34 -2.43 1.41 -6.70
N ALA A 35 -1.27 1.52 -7.34
CA ALA A 35 -1.19 1.61 -8.80
C ALA A 35 -1.51 0.24 -9.43
N THR A 36 -2.25 0.21 -10.53
CA THR A 36 -2.47 -1.04 -11.27
C THR A 36 -1.19 -1.47 -12.00
N LYS A 37 -1.10 -2.75 -12.37
CA LYS A 37 0.00 -3.25 -13.20
C LYS A 37 0.15 -2.44 -14.49
N ALA A 38 -0.96 -2.10 -15.14
CA ALA A 38 -0.96 -1.35 -16.39
C ALA A 38 -0.38 0.06 -16.19
N GLU A 39 -0.79 0.77 -15.12
CA GLU A 39 -0.26 2.09 -14.79
C GLU A 39 1.24 2.06 -14.50
N ILE A 40 1.70 1.07 -13.72
CA ILE A 40 3.13 0.91 -13.40
C ILE A 40 3.91 0.62 -14.69
N VAL A 41 3.43 -0.28 -15.55
CA VAL A 41 4.10 -0.62 -16.81
C VAL A 41 4.11 0.58 -17.77
N ALA A 42 3.02 1.34 -17.86
CA ALA A 42 2.95 2.55 -18.67
C ALA A 42 3.95 3.61 -18.18
N HIS A 43 4.06 3.80 -16.87
CA HIS A 43 5.00 4.76 -16.26
C HIS A 43 6.46 4.40 -16.50
N LEU A 44 6.81 3.11 -16.46
CA LEU A 44 8.15 2.66 -16.84
C LEU A 44 8.48 2.93 -18.32
N GLY A 45 7.45 3.12 -19.15
CA GLY A 45 7.57 3.50 -20.55
C GLY A 45 8.33 2.47 -21.39
N PRO A 46 8.92 2.88 -22.54
CA PRO A 46 9.72 1.99 -23.39
C PRO A 46 10.96 1.43 -22.68
N ASN A 47 11.34 2.01 -21.54
CA ASN A 47 12.41 1.46 -20.72
C ASN A 47 12.00 0.14 -20.03
N ALA A 48 10.72 -0.24 -19.99
CA ALA A 48 10.26 -1.56 -19.55
C ALA A 48 10.26 -2.63 -20.66
N VAL A 49 10.92 -2.40 -21.80
CA VAL A 49 11.06 -3.44 -22.83
C VAL A 49 12.09 -4.47 -22.38
N GLY A 50 11.69 -5.73 -22.32
CA GLY A 50 12.55 -6.85 -21.95
C GLY A 50 11.89 -8.19 -22.21
N THR A 51 12.64 -9.27 -22.01
CA THR A 51 12.15 -10.64 -22.21
C THR A 51 11.68 -11.22 -20.88
N VAL A 52 10.44 -11.71 -20.83
CA VAL A 52 9.93 -12.48 -19.70
C VAL A 52 10.58 -13.86 -19.71
N LYS A 53 11.24 -14.22 -18.61
CA LYS A 53 11.84 -15.55 -18.41
C LYS A 53 10.86 -16.50 -17.71
N PRO A 54 11.10 -17.82 -17.73
CA PRO A 54 10.22 -18.81 -17.09
C PRO A 54 9.96 -18.59 -15.59
N ASN A 55 10.86 -17.89 -14.90
CA ASN A 55 10.68 -17.49 -13.50
C ASN A 55 9.69 -16.34 -13.30
N GLY A 56 9.07 -15.82 -14.37
CA GLY A 56 8.07 -14.75 -14.33
C GLY A 56 8.65 -13.33 -14.19
N PHE A 57 9.97 -13.17 -14.28
CA PHE A 57 10.62 -11.86 -14.28
C PHE A 57 10.98 -11.43 -15.70
N THR A 58 10.85 -10.12 -15.94
CA THR A 58 11.25 -9.46 -17.18
C THR A 58 12.69 -8.98 -17.04
N TYR A 59 13.52 -9.25 -18.05
CA TYR A 59 14.92 -8.85 -18.09
C TYR A 59 15.17 -7.98 -19.31
N LYS A 60 15.75 -6.80 -19.10
CA LYS A 60 16.24 -5.96 -20.19
C LYS A 60 17.50 -6.58 -20.78
N ALA A 61 17.75 -6.33 -22.07
CA ALA A 61 19.00 -6.75 -22.69
C ALA A 61 20.20 -6.18 -21.93
N GLY A 62 21.20 -7.02 -21.63
CA GLY A 62 22.39 -6.63 -20.86
C GLY A 62 22.18 -6.44 -19.35
N SER A 63 20.95 -6.53 -18.82
CA SER A 63 20.69 -6.45 -17.38
C SER A 63 20.69 -7.83 -16.74
N ALA A 64 21.56 -8.02 -15.74
CA ALA A 64 21.53 -9.20 -14.88
C ALA A 64 20.39 -9.17 -13.85
N LYS A 65 19.79 -7.99 -13.61
CA LYS A 65 18.63 -7.82 -12.74
C LYS A 65 17.34 -7.97 -13.54
N GLY A 66 16.39 -8.72 -12.99
CA GLY A 66 15.04 -8.85 -13.52
C GLY A 66 14.05 -8.02 -12.70
N TYR A 67 12.89 -7.72 -13.26
CA TYR A 67 11.79 -7.11 -12.52
C TYR A 67 10.46 -7.79 -12.83
N LYS A 68 9.55 -7.77 -11.85
CA LYS A 68 8.17 -8.25 -11.99
C LYS A 68 7.24 -7.20 -11.44
N VAL A 69 6.22 -6.86 -12.21
CA VAL A 69 5.19 -5.91 -11.81
C VAL A 69 3.88 -6.64 -11.54
N THR A 70 3.28 -6.35 -10.39
CA THR A 70 1.94 -6.77 -10.00
C THR A 70 1.13 -5.54 -9.61
N ASN A 71 -0.16 -5.70 -9.31
CA ASN A 71 -0.97 -4.58 -8.83
C ASN A 71 -0.40 -4.06 -7.51
N GLY A 72 -0.03 -2.79 -7.51
CA GLY A 72 0.47 -2.05 -6.36
C GLY A 72 1.92 -2.33 -6.02
N GLN A 73 2.69 -3.07 -6.84
CA GLN A 73 4.03 -3.49 -6.45
C GLN A 73 4.95 -3.75 -7.65
N ILE A 74 6.23 -3.43 -7.45
CA ILE A 74 7.32 -3.85 -8.32
C ILE A 74 8.34 -4.63 -7.49
N CYS A 75 8.76 -5.80 -7.99
CA CYS A 75 9.79 -6.63 -7.39
C CYS A 75 11.00 -6.70 -8.31
N ILE A 76 12.18 -6.39 -7.77
CA ILE A 76 13.46 -6.53 -8.45
C ILE A 76 14.12 -7.82 -7.98
N ARG A 77 14.49 -8.67 -8.93
CA ARG A 77 15.27 -9.89 -8.70
C ARG A 77 16.72 -9.60 -9.03
N SER A 78 17.59 -9.77 -8.06
CA SER A 78 19.03 -9.64 -8.22
C SER A 78 19.63 -10.89 -8.89
N PRO A 79 20.85 -10.80 -9.44
CA PRO A 79 21.49 -11.92 -10.12
C PRO A 79 21.72 -13.14 -9.20
N GLU A 80 21.96 -12.90 -7.91
CA GLU A 80 22.10 -13.95 -6.88
C GLU A 80 20.76 -14.61 -6.51
N GLY A 81 19.64 -14.17 -7.10
CA GLY A 81 18.32 -14.75 -6.91
C GLY A 81 17.51 -14.16 -5.75
N SER A 82 18.10 -13.26 -4.97
CA SER A 82 17.36 -12.47 -3.98
C SER A 82 16.30 -11.59 -4.67
N THR A 83 15.17 -11.35 -4.01
CA THR A 83 14.09 -10.51 -4.55
C THR A 83 13.70 -9.46 -3.54
N ARG A 84 13.65 -8.20 -3.96
CA ARG A 84 13.18 -7.08 -3.14
C ARG A 84 12.00 -6.41 -3.81
N CYS A 85 10.93 -6.19 -3.06
CA CYS A 85 9.71 -5.60 -3.56
C CYS A 85 9.48 -4.23 -2.92
N ALA A 86 8.89 -3.33 -3.69
CA ALA A 86 8.44 -2.02 -3.22
C ALA A 86 7.00 -1.80 -3.68
N SER A 87 6.19 -1.20 -2.81
CA SER A 87 4.79 -0.89 -3.12
C SER A 87 4.73 0.39 -3.94
N ILE A 88 3.91 0.40 -4.98
CA ILE A 88 3.69 1.58 -5.83
C ILE A 88 2.27 2.08 -5.63
N VAL A 89 2.15 3.34 -5.25
CA VAL A 89 0.88 4.05 -5.09
C VAL A 89 0.81 5.23 -6.04
N THR A 90 -0.40 5.60 -6.44
CA THR A 90 -0.67 6.70 -7.37
C THR A 90 -2.00 7.36 -7.05
N ASN A 91 -2.11 8.64 -7.38
CA ASN A 91 -3.37 9.40 -7.45
C ASN A 91 -3.87 9.56 -8.90
N GLY A 92 -3.25 8.88 -9.86
CA GLY A 92 -3.53 8.99 -11.30
C GLY A 92 -2.57 9.93 -12.05
N THR A 93 -1.88 10.83 -11.34
CA THR A 93 -0.94 11.79 -11.95
C THR A 93 0.49 11.59 -11.45
N THR A 94 0.65 11.29 -10.16
CA THR A 94 1.95 11.11 -9.52
C THR A 94 2.08 9.71 -8.96
N PHE A 95 3.22 9.06 -9.20
CA PHE A 95 3.53 7.77 -8.63
C PHE A 95 4.55 7.92 -7.49
N GLN A 96 4.34 7.16 -6.42
CA GLN A 96 5.29 7.05 -5.32
C GLN A 96 5.63 5.59 -5.09
N MET A 97 6.92 5.32 -4.96
CA MET A 97 7.44 4.06 -4.46
C MET A 97 7.52 4.13 -2.94
N ILE A 98 7.10 3.05 -2.28
CA ILE A 98 7.22 2.83 -0.84
C ILE A 98 8.10 1.59 -0.66
N ALA A 99 9.32 1.80 -0.18
CA ALA A 99 10.25 0.73 0.13
C ALA A 99 9.77 -0.07 1.37
N ALA A 100 10.41 -1.21 1.62
CA ALA A 100 10.03 -2.11 2.71
C ALA A 100 10.19 -1.49 4.11
N ASP A 101 11.08 -0.51 4.26
CA ASP A 101 11.27 0.29 5.48
C ASP A 101 10.27 1.46 5.60
N GLY A 102 9.36 1.60 4.64
CA GLY A 102 8.39 2.69 4.57
C GLY A 102 8.92 3.97 3.94
N ALA A 103 10.19 4.02 3.52
CA ALA A 103 10.75 5.17 2.83
C ALA A 103 10.01 5.41 1.51
N ARG A 104 9.71 6.69 1.24
CA ARG A 104 8.97 7.11 0.05
C ARG A 104 9.87 7.85 -0.92
N SER A 105 9.76 7.52 -2.20
CA SER A 105 10.44 8.21 -3.29
C SER A 105 9.52 8.38 -4.49
N ASN A 106 9.88 9.29 -5.39
CA ASN A 106 9.24 9.37 -6.70
C ASN A 106 9.54 8.08 -7.47
N PHE A 107 8.51 7.49 -8.06
CA PHE A 107 8.63 6.27 -8.86
C PHE A 107 8.90 6.61 -10.32
#